data_AF-A0A9E3EYW0-F1
#
_entry.id   AF-A0A9E3EYW0-F1
#
_cell.length_a   1.000
_cell.length_b   1.000
_cell.length_c   1.000
_cell.angle_alpha   90.00
_cell.angle_beta   90.00
_cell.angle_gamma   90.00
#
_symmetry.space_group_name_H-M   'P 1'
#
loop_
_entity.id
_entity.type
_entity.pdbx_description
1 polymer ?
#
loop_
_entity_poly.entity_id
_entity_poly.type
_entity_poly.pdbx_seq_one_letter_code
_entity_poly.pdbx_strand_id
1 'polypeptide(L)'
;MNQPLSTPRRRFVLATLLAVPVSGCTWPEWLSFAQSRPVASRPERLIRMVNREGVDKMFAPDALNVMGLNNGTRDIPVKQLAMDDAKGRHVVSVTNIRGRAEVIFHRRDGDLLVFHLTNSALVRSASATYPRYGKPTRMNEAAGDADYQKQLAFWMERIPGR
;
A
#
# COMPACT_ATOMS: atom_id res chain seq x y z
N MET A 1 -47.27 -51.74 -16.07
CA MET A 1 -48.64 -52.23 -16.37
C MET A 1 -49.51 -51.88 -15.18
N ASN A 2 -50.66 -51.21 -15.20
CA ASN A 2 -51.47 -50.47 -16.17
C ASN A 2 -52.35 -49.53 -15.32
N GLN A 3 -52.60 -48.29 -15.76
CA GLN A 3 -53.67 -47.46 -15.18
C GLN A 3 -55.05 -47.89 -15.73
N PRO A 4 -56.18 -47.43 -15.15
CA PRO A 4 -56.77 -46.19 -15.70
C PRO A 4 -57.49 -45.26 -14.70
N LEU A 5 -57.63 -44.02 -15.17
CA LEU A 5 -58.34 -42.86 -14.61
C LEU A 5 -59.88 -43.05 -14.62
N SER A 6 -60.62 -42.31 -13.76
CA SER A 6 -61.37 -41.08 -14.14
C SER A 6 -62.66 -40.76 -13.33
N THR A 7 -62.62 -39.59 -12.65
CA THR A 7 -63.69 -38.53 -12.44
C THR A 7 -65.03 -38.82 -11.72
N PRO A 8 -65.70 -37.84 -11.03
CA PRO A 8 -65.98 -36.47 -11.54
C PRO A 8 -66.05 -35.25 -10.56
N ARG A 9 -65.91 -34.07 -11.19
CA ARG A 9 -66.53 -32.73 -10.96
C ARG A 9 -66.85 -32.26 -9.53
N ARG A 10 -66.33 -31.07 -9.17
CA ARG A 10 -67.16 -29.85 -8.95
C ARG A 10 -66.33 -28.57 -8.92
N ARG A 11 -66.90 -27.54 -9.52
CA ARG A 11 -66.39 -26.17 -9.69
C ARG A 11 -66.38 -25.43 -8.36
N PHE A 12 -65.35 -24.64 -8.09
CA PHE A 12 -65.50 -23.33 -7.44
C PHE A 12 -64.45 -22.37 -8.00
N VAL A 13 -64.96 -21.36 -8.70
CA VAL A 13 -64.25 -20.13 -9.01
C VAL A 13 -64.34 -19.27 -7.77
N LEU A 14 -63.22 -18.83 -7.21
CA LEU A 14 -63.19 -17.61 -6.40
C LEU A 14 -61.89 -16.86 -6.71
N ALA A 15 -62.06 -15.73 -7.37
CA ALA A 15 -61.04 -14.73 -7.57
C ALA A 15 -60.82 -13.98 -6.26
N THR A 16 -59.57 -13.83 -5.83
CA THR A 16 -59.14 -12.73 -4.96
C THR A 16 -57.73 -12.32 -5.38
N LEU A 17 -57.68 -11.19 -6.09
CA LEU A 17 -56.49 -10.36 -6.28
C LEU A 17 -55.97 -9.96 -4.89
N LEU A 18 -54.83 -10.50 -4.50
CA LEU A 18 -54.02 -9.93 -3.42
C LEU A 18 -52.84 -9.21 -4.05
N ALA A 19 -52.88 -7.89 -3.87
CA ALA A 19 -51.86 -6.95 -4.27
C ALA A 19 -50.48 -7.43 -3.80
N VAL A 20 -49.53 -7.44 -4.73
CA VAL A 20 -48.10 -7.55 -4.44
C VAL A 20 -47.66 -6.19 -3.91
N PRO A 21 -47.30 -6.02 -2.62
CA PRO A 21 -46.58 -4.84 -2.21
C PRO A 21 -45.19 -4.91 -2.86
N VAL A 22 -44.95 -3.95 -3.75
CA VAL A 22 -43.68 -3.74 -4.43
C VAL A 22 -42.61 -3.50 -3.36
N SER A 23 -41.50 -4.20 -3.52
CA SER A 23 -40.33 -4.29 -2.67
C SER A 23 -39.83 -2.94 -2.16
N GLY A 24 -39.92 -2.74 -0.84
CA GLY A 24 -39.00 -1.90 -0.09
C GLY A 24 -38.13 -2.81 0.77
N CYS A 25 -36.99 -3.28 0.24
CA CYS A 25 -36.02 -4.02 1.04
C CYS A 25 -35.35 -3.08 2.04
N THR A 26 -36.01 -2.82 3.17
CA THR A 26 -35.36 -2.27 4.37
C THR A 26 -34.52 -3.40 4.95
N TRP A 27 -33.23 -3.39 4.64
CA TRP A 27 -32.28 -4.29 5.28
C TRP A 27 -32.32 -4.04 6.80
N PRO A 28 -32.52 -5.05 7.63
CA PRO A 28 -32.60 -4.84 9.06
C PRO A 28 -31.23 -4.44 9.61
N GLU A 29 -31.20 -3.45 10.51
CA GLU A 29 -29.97 -2.81 11.03
C GLU A 29 -28.97 -3.81 11.65
N TRP A 30 -29.42 -4.97 12.13
CA TRP A 30 -28.54 -6.02 12.64
C TRP A 30 -27.68 -6.72 11.56
N LEU A 31 -28.03 -6.57 10.28
CA LEU A 31 -27.20 -6.97 9.14
C LEU A 31 -26.30 -5.83 8.64
N SER A 32 -26.47 -4.60 9.15
CA SER A 32 -25.51 -3.51 8.94
C SER A 32 -24.33 -3.67 9.88
N PHE A 33 -23.56 -4.75 9.69
CA PHE A 33 -22.16 -4.79 10.09
C PHE A 33 -21.40 -3.83 9.16
N ALA A 34 -21.62 -2.53 9.34
CA ALA A 34 -20.65 -1.53 8.94
C ALA A 34 -19.42 -1.79 9.80
N GLN A 35 -18.59 -2.74 9.37
CA GLN A 35 -17.28 -2.96 9.95
C GLN A 35 -16.55 -1.64 9.79
N SER A 36 -16.46 -0.87 10.88
CA SER A 36 -15.61 0.29 11.00
C SER A 36 -14.22 -0.15 10.56
N ARG A 37 -13.85 0.15 9.31
CA ARG A 37 -12.55 -0.25 8.78
C ARG A 37 -11.51 0.32 9.73
N PRO A 38 -10.60 -0.51 10.29
CA PRO A 38 -9.61 -0.01 11.22
C PRO A 38 -8.85 1.15 10.57
N VAL A 39 -8.69 2.25 11.32
CA VAL A 39 -7.93 3.40 10.84
C VAL A 39 -6.51 2.92 10.58
N ALA A 40 -6.14 2.91 9.31
CA ALA A 40 -4.83 2.45 8.90
C ALA A 40 -3.69 3.17 9.62
N SER A 41 -2.63 2.44 9.91
CA SER A 41 -1.43 2.97 10.58
C SER A 41 -0.74 4.07 9.74
N ARG A 42 0.10 4.91 10.36
CA ARG A 42 0.88 5.92 9.62
C ARG A 42 1.74 5.29 8.50
N PRO A 43 2.47 4.19 8.74
CA PRO A 43 3.19 3.47 7.69
C PRO A 43 2.33 3.08 6.49
N GLU A 44 1.17 2.47 6.75
CA GLU A 44 0.25 2.08 5.67
C GLU A 44 -0.29 3.28 4.89
N ARG A 45 -0.57 4.40 5.59
CA ARG A 45 -1.00 5.63 4.93
C ARG A 45 0.08 6.19 4.01
N LEU A 46 1.35 6.16 4.43
CA LEU A 46 2.47 6.54 3.57
C LEU A 46 2.54 5.66 2.32
N ILE A 47 2.52 4.33 2.50
CA ILE A 47 2.59 3.39 1.39
C ILE A 47 1.42 3.60 0.41
N ARG A 48 0.19 3.79 0.92
CA ARG A 48 -0.97 4.09 0.08
C ARG A 48 -0.85 5.43 -0.64
N MET A 49 -0.32 6.46 0.01
CA MET A 49 -0.04 7.75 -0.61
C MET A 49 0.95 7.59 -1.76
N VAL A 50 2.06 6.86 -1.56
CA VAL A 50 3.05 6.59 -2.62
C VAL A 50 2.43 5.78 -3.77
N ASN A 51 1.60 4.78 -3.48
CA ASN A 51 0.97 3.99 -4.53
C ASN A 51 -0.02 4.80 -5.38
N ARG A 52 -0.73 5.74 -4.75
CA ARG A 52 -1.74 6.60 -5.38
C ARG A 52 -1.11 7.73 -6.18
N GLU A 53 -0.12 8.42 -5.62
CA GLU A 53 0.43 9.67 -6.15
C GLU A 53 1.82 9.51 -6.76
N GLY A 54 2.50 8.40 -6.46
CA GLY A 54 3.84 8.13 -6.96
C GLY A 54 3.88 7.73 -8.43
N VAL A 55 5.01 8.05 -9.04
CA VAL A 55 5.33 7.71 -10.43
C VAL A 55 6.15 6.43 -10.48
N ASP A 56 5.92 5.63 -11.52
CA ASP A 56 6.71 4.42 -11.76
C ASP A 56 8.13 4.80 -12.20
N LYS A 57 9.12 4.19 -11.55
CA LYS A 57 10.55 4.39 -11.78
C LYS A 57 11.30 3.06 -11.68
N MET A 58 12.52 3.08 -12.18
CA MET A 58 13.47 1.98 -12.05
C MET A 58 14.62 2.45 -11.18
N PHE A 59 14.95 1.69 -10.13
CA PHE A 59 16.14 1.91 -9.33
C PHE A 59 17.29 1.04 -9.81
N ALA A 60 18.47 1.64 -9.90
CA ALA A 60 19.70 0.89 -10.03
C ALA A 60 19.90 0.00 -8.78
N PRO A 61 20.30 -1.27 -8.95
CA PRO A 61 20.33 -2.24 -7.86
C PRO A 61 21.47 -1.99 -6.87
N ASP A 62 22.53 -1.29 -7.27
CA ASP A 62 23.79 -1.22 -6.52
C ASP A 62 23.62 -0.71 -5.08
N ALA A 63 22.87 0.39 -4.88
CA ALA A 63 22.65 0.95 -3.55
C ALA A 63 21.76 0.06 -2.68
N LEU A 64 20.83 -0.67 -3.29
CA LEU A 64 19.91 -1.56 -2.59
C LEU A 64 20.62 -2.88 -2.23
N ASN A 65 21.51 -3.36 -3.09
CA ASN A 65 22.35 -4.53 -2.87
C ASN A 65 23.25 -4.37 -1.64
N VAL A 66 23.91 -3.22 -1.47
CA VAL A 66 24.76 -2.98 -0.27
C VAL A 66 23.96 -2.84 1.02
N MET A 67 22.65 -2.57 0.92
CA MET A 67 21.71 -2.58 2.05
C MET A 67 21.06 -3.95 2.31
N GLY A 68 21.38 -4.96 1.50
CA GLY A 68 20.88 -6.33 1.66
C GLY A 68 19.63 -6.67 0.85
N LEU A 69 19.08 -5.74 0.08
CA LEU A 69 17.98 -5.99 -0.84
C LEU A 69 18.51 -6.47 -2.19
N ASN A 70 18.80 -7.77 -2.28
CA ASN A 70 19.42 -8.36 -3.46
C ASN A 70 18.38 -8.77 -4.53
N ASN A 71 18.44 -8.11 -5.69
CA ASN A 71 17.67 -8.47 -6.89
C ASN A 71 18.58 -8.85 -8.09
N GLY A 72 19.79 -9.34 -7.79
CA GLY A 72 20.83 -9.57 -8.78
C GLY A 72 21.31 -8.25 -9.40
N THR A 73 21.48 -8.26 -10.71
CA THR A 73 21.88 -7.09 -11.52
C THR A 73 20.69 -6.37 -12.16
N ARG A 74 19.45 -6.78 -11.83
CA ARG A 74 18.26 -6.22 -12.45
C ARG A 74 17.80 -4.98 -11.71
N ASP A 75 17.49 -3.96 -12.49
CA ASP A 75 16.82 -2.78 -11.99
C ASP A 75 15.53 -3.15 -11.25
N ILE A 76 15.24 -2.36 -10.22
CA ILE A 76 14.15 -2.61 -9.29
C ILE A 76 12.99 -1.67 -9.60
N PRO A 77 11.82 -2.19 -10.01
CA PRO A 77 10.65 -1.34 -10.25
C PRO A 77 10.15 -0.79 -8.92
N VAL A 78 9.95 0.52 -8.88
CA VAL A 78 9.45 1.23 -7.70
C VAL A 78 8.37 2.22 -8.07
N LYS A 79 7.42 2.44 -7.17
CA LYS A 79 6.62 3.67 -7.17
C LYS A 79 7.29 4.69 -6.28
N GLN A 80 7.48 5.90 -6.81
CA GLN A 80 8.26 6.93 -6.15
C GLN A 80 7.45 8.22 -6.00
N LEU A 81 7.47 8.76 -4.79
CA LEU A 81 6.91 10.06 -4.46
C LEU A 81 8.04 10.96 -3.96
N ALA A 82 8.07 12.19 -4.44
CA ALA A 82 9.08 13.18 -4.06
C ALA A 82 8.41 14.47 -3.60
N MET A 83 8.98 15.10 -2.58
CA MET A 83 8.57 16.39 -2.07
C MET A 83 9.82 17.21 -1.74
N ASP A 84 9.74 18.51 -1.94
CA ASP A 84 10.84 19.44 -1.69
C ASP A 84 10.59 20.24 -0.39
N ASP A 85 11.66 20.62 0.30
CA ASP A 85 11.65 21.65 1.34
C ASP A 85 12.85 22.59 1.20
N ALA A 86 13.05 23.49 2.17
CA ALA A 86 14.18 24.42 2.19
C ALA A 86 15.55 23.73 2.27
N LYS A 87 15.61 22.45 2.68
CA LYS A 87 16.82 21.64 2.82
C LYS A 87 17.07 20.74 1.62
N GLY A 88 16.06 20.55 0.76
CA GLY A 88 16.20 19.92 -0.54
C GLY A 88 15.09 18.93 -0.86
N ARG A 89 15.41 18.01 -1.76
CA ARG A 89 14.45 17.01 -2.25
C ARG A 89 14.49 15.75 -1.41
N HIS A 90 13.34 15.40 -0.85
CA HIS A 90 13.09 14.16 -0.12
C HIS A 90 12.27 13.23 -0.97
N VAL A 91 12.64 11.95 -0.96
CA VAL A 91 12.00 10.95 -1.82
C VAL A 91 11.72 9.70 -1.02
N VAL A 92 10.55 9.14 -1.24
CA VAL A 92 10.16 7.82 -0.73
C VAL A 92 9.74 6.96 -1.91
N SER A 93 10.23 5.73 -1.94
CA SER A 93 9.91 4.75 -2.95
C SER A 93 9.36 3.48 -2.29
N VAL A 94 8.40 2.84 -2.94
CA VAL A 94 7.83 1.56 -2.52
C VAL A 94 8.07 0.55 -3.62
N THR A 95 8.56 -0.63 -3.23
CA THR A 95 8.69 -1.77 -4.12
C THR A 95 8.16 -3.04 -3.47
N ASN A 96 7.80 -4.03 -4.28
CA ASN A 96 7.44 -5.34 -3.78
C ASN A 96 8.43 -6.36 -4.35
N ILE A 97 9.29 -6.89 -3.47
CA ILE A 97 10.29 -7.89 -3.84
C ILE A 97 10.04 -9.12 -3.00
N ARG A 98 9.90 -10.27 -3.65
CA ARG A 98 9.68 -11.58 -3.00
C ARG A 98 8.47 -11.58 -2.04
N GLY A 99 7.41 -10.86 -2.41
CA GLY A 99 6.18 -10.77 -1.63
C GLY A 99 6.26 -9.85 -0.41
N ARG A 100 7.34 -9.08 -0.26
CA ARG A 100 7.51 -8.10 0.82
C ARG A 100 7.51 -6.70 0.25
N ALA A 101 6.69 -5.84 0.84
CA ALA A 101 6.73 -4.41 0.57
C ALA A 101 7.91 -3.80 1.31
N GLU A 102 8.87 -3.28 0.53
CA GLU A 102 10.03 -2.55 1.02
C GLU A 102 9.83 -1.06 0.74
N VAL A 103 10.21 -0.23 1.70
CA VAL A 103 10.14 1.23 1.60
C VAL A 103 11.56 1.78 1.62
N ILE A 104 11.86 2.65 0.66
CA ILE A 104 13.19 3.21 0.45
C ILE A 104 13.08 4.72 0.55
N PHE A 105 13.70 5.30 1.58
CA PHE A 105 13.85 6.75 1.68
C PHE A 105 15.17 7.16 1.04
N HIS A 106 15.17 8.27 0.31
CA HIS A 106 16.42 8.87 -0.11
C HIS A 106 16.35 10.39 -0.24
N ARG A 107 17.51 11.03 -0.09
CA ARG A 107 17.71 12.46 -0.32
C ARG A 107 19.11 12.70 -0.85
N ARG A 108 19.30 13.83 -1.52
CA ARG A 108 20.63 14.32 -1.84
C ARG A 108 21.19 15.10 -0.64
N ASP A 109 22.46 14.90 -0.36
CA ASP A 109 23.25 15.63 0.63
C ASP A 109 24.58 16.03 -0.02
N GLY A 110 24.64 17.24 -0.57
CA GLY A 110 25.74 17.66 -1.45
C GLY A 110 25.92 16.71 -2.64
N ASP A 111 27.08 16.06 -2.72
CA ASP A 111 27.41 15.08 -3.76
C ASP A 111 27.06 13.63 -3.42
N LEU A 112 26.44 13.39 -2.27
CA LEU A 112 25.98 12.08 -1.85
C LEU A 112 24.47 11.94 -2.07
N LEU A 113 24.05 10.77 -2.52
CA LEU A 113 22.67 10.31 -2.40
C LEU A 113 22.60 9.37 -1.20
N VAL A 114 21.82 9.74 -0.19
CA VAL A 114 21.66 8.95 1.04
C VAL A 114 20.40 8.11 0.90
N PHE A 115 20.50 6.82 1.19
CA PHE A 115 19.42 5.84 1.11
C PHE A 115 19.17 5.19 2.47
N HIS A 116 17.91 4.89 2.76
CA HIS A 116 17.48 4.06 3.89
C HIS A 116 16.50 3.01 3.40
N LEU A 117 16.82 1.74 3.66
CA LEU A 117 15.93 0.62 3.41
C LEU A 117 15.15 0.30 4.68
N THR A 118 13.84 0.20 4.57
CA THR A 118 12.94 -0.15 5.68
C THR A 118 11.90 -1.16 5.23
N ASN A 119 11.38 -1.92 6.18
CA ASN A 119 10.19 -2.74 5.92
C ASN A 119 8.91 -1.88 5.84
N SER A 120 7.77 -2.52 5.62
CA SER A 120 6.45 -1.87 5.55
C SER A 120 5.99 -1.23 6.87
N ALA A 121 6.58 -1.59 8.00
CA ALA A 121 6.35 -0.97 9.30
C ALA A 121 7.29 0.23 9.56
N LEU A 122 8.12 0.60 8.58
CA LEU A 122 9.13 1.66 8.67
C LEU A 122 10.18 1.37 9.75
N VAL A 123 10.52 0.10 9.96
CA VAL A 123 11.71 -0.28 10.73
C VAL A 123 12.89 -0.33 9.77
N ARG A 124 13.93 0.46 10.08
CA ARG A 124 15.14 0.56 9.26
C ARG A 124 15.94 -0.73 9.33
N SER A 125 16.32 -1.24 8.16
CA SER A 125 17.19 -2.41 7.99
C SER A 125 18.65 -1.99 7.79
N ALA A 126 18.89 -1.00 6.92
CA ALA A 126 20.22 -0.51 6.61
C ALA A 126 20.15 0.88 5.96
N SER A 127 21.30 1.56 5.91
CA SER A 127 21.47 2.83 5.21
C SER A 127 22.71 2.78 4.33
N ALA A 128 22.69 3.50 3.21
CA ALA A 128 23.81 3.58 2.29
C ALA A 128 23.98 5.00 1.73
N THR A 129 25.21 5.34 1.38
CA THR A 129 25.55 6.56 0.63
C THR A 129 26.01 6.18 -0.76
N TYR A 130 25.56 6.92 -1.77
CA TYR A 130 25.99 6.77 -3.16
C TYR A 130 26.58 8.11 -3.64
N PRO A 131 27.92 8.23 -3.70
CA PRO A 131 28.57 9.41 -4.26
C PRO A 131 28.31 9.52 -5.77
N ARG A 132 28.21 10.76 -6.28
CA ARG A 132 28.02 11.06 -7.70
C ARG A 132 28.98 10.32 -8.64
N TYR A 133 30.25 10.19 -8.22
CA TYR A 133 31.31 9.53 -8.99
C TYR A 133 31.98 8.42 -8.17
N GLY A 134 31.21 7.39 -7.80
CA GLY A 134 31.79 6.27 -7.06
C GLY A 134 30.85 5.09 -6.95
N LYS A 135 31.06 4.26 -5.93
CA LYS A 135 30.21 3.10 -5.63
C LYS A 135 29.43 3.35 -4.34
N PRO A 136 28.22 2.78 -4.20
CA PRO A 136 27.48 2.90 -2.97
C PRO A 136 28.21 2.15 -1.84
N THR A 137 28.15 2.71 -0.64
CA THR A 137 28.75 2.14 0.56
C THR A 137 27.74 2.14 1.69
N ARG A 138 27.76 1.10 2.52
CA ARG A 138 26.91 1.02 3.70
C ARG A 138 27.37 2.05 4.73
N MET A 139 26.43 2.78 5.30
CA MET A 139 26.70 3.72 6.40
C MET A 139 26.95 2.96 7.70
N ASN A 140 27.72 3.55 8.62
CA ASN A 140 27.73 3.06 9.99
C ASN A 140 26.34 3.24 10.63
N GLU A 141 26.02 2.39 11.61
CA GLU A 141 24.65 2.32 12.14
C GLU A 141 24.21 3.60 12.86
N ALA A 142 25.11 4.28 13.59
CA ALA A 142 24.76 5.50 14.31
C ALA A 142 24.42 6.66 13.36
N ALA A 143 25.25 6.90 12.34
CA ALA A 143 25.01 7.93 11.33
C ALA A 143 23.78 7.57 10.46
N GLY A 144 23.64 6.29 10.12
CA GLY A 144 22.51 5.80 9.35
C GLY A 144 21.17 5.95 10.08
N ASP A 145 21.14 5.73 11.40
CA ASP A 145 19.94 5.93 12.21
C ASP A 145 19.60 7.41 12.37
N ALA A 146 20.58 8.24 12.72
CA ALA A 146 20.38 9.67 12.91
C ALA A 146 19.84 10.36 11.64
N ASP A 147 20.30 9.96 10.45
CA ASP A 147 19.76 10.51 9.20
C ASP A 147 18.36 9.96 8.89
N TYR A 148 18.15 8.67 9.13
CA TYR A 148 16.86 8.03 8.92
C TYR A 148 15.75 8.70 9.73
N GLN A 149 15.99 9.02 11.00
CA GLN A 149 14.99 9.68 11.84
C GLN A 149 14.54 11.04 11.25
N LYS A 150 15.46 11.78 10.62
CA LYS A 150 15.12 13.06 9.95
C LYS A 150 14.23 12.83 8.73
N GLN A 151 14.57 11.84 7.91
CA GLN A 151 13.78 11.44 6.74
C GLN A 151 12.39 10.93 7.13
N LEU A 152 12.33 10.11 8.17
CA LEU A 152 11.08 9.58 8.69
C LEU A 152 10.19 10.71 9.21
N ALA A 153 10.74 11.62 10.03
CA ALA A 153 10.02 12.78 10.54
C ALA A 153 9.44 13.64 9.40
N PHE A 154 10.25 13.94 8.38
CA PHE A 154 9.80 14.70 7.19
C PHE A 154 8.53 14.10 6.58
N TRP A 155 8.53 12.79 6.33
CA TRP A 155 7.39 12.12 5.72
C TRP A 155 6.21 11.97 6.68
N MET A 156 6.47 11.70 7.95
CA MET A 156 5.41 11.55 8.95
C MET A 156 4.57 12.83 9.09
N GLU A 157 5.20 14.01 9.04
CA GLU A 157 4.51 15.31 9.07
C GLU A 157 3.61 15.56 7.86
N ARG A 158 3.92 14.93 6.72
CA ARG A 158 3.25 15.15 5.42
C ARG A 158 2.19 14.10 5.09
N ILE A 159 2.07 13.06 5.90
CA ILE A 159 0.99 12.07 5.75
C ILE A 159 -0.33 12.75 6.12
N PRO A 160 -1.33 12.78 5.21
CA PRO A 160 -2.63 13.35 5.50
C PRO A 160 -3.26 12.75 6.76
N GLY A 161 -3.89 13.60 7.55
CA GLY A 161 -4.74 13.19 8.66
C GLY A 161 -6.09 12.72 8.12
N ARG A 162 -6.38 11.43 8.27
CA ARG A 162 -7.63 10.73 7.90
C ARG A 162 -8.05 10.87 6.45
#